data_AF-A0A8T5IPE1-F1
#
_entry.id   AF-A0A8T5IPE1-F1
#
_cell.length_a   1.000
_cell.length_b   1.000
_cell.length_c   1.000
_cell.angle_alpha   90.00
_cell.angle_beta   90.00
_cell.angle_gamma   90.00
#
_symmetry.space_group_name_H-M   'P 1'
#
loop_
_entity.id
_entity.type
_entity.pdbx_description
1 polymer ?
#
loop_
_entity_poly.entity_id
_entity_poly.type
_entity_poly.pdbx_seq_one_letter_code
_entity_poly.pdbx_strand_id
1 'polypeptide(L)' 'MKLDNASYILVIVVGLLIAVVVFLKLVFGFNIDSDWFWFLAGLGVAVEGVISLQKQKMFKKKFKVIRRV' A
#
# COMPACT_ATOMS: atom_id res chain seq x y z
N MET A 1 -13.48 -12.93 -7.13
CA MET A 1 -13.73 -11.77 -6.24
C MET A 1 -13.19 -11.89 -4.81
N LYS A 2 -12.51 -12.99 -4.41
CA LYS A 2 -11.74 -13.05 -3.15
C LYS A 2 -10.24 -12.75 -3.33
N LEU A 3 -9.71 -13.01 -4.54
CA LEU A 3 -8.30 -12.78 -4.88
C LEU A 3 -7.92 -11.29 -4.94
N ASP A 4 -8.89 -10.46 -5.30
CA ASP A 4 -8.69 -9.04 -5.56
C ASP A 4 -8.19 -8.32 -4.28
N ASN A 5 -8.88 -8.53 -3.15
CA ASN A 5 -8.47 -7.95 -1.86
C ASN A 5 -7.09 -8.45 -1.39
N ALA A 6 -6.77 -9.73 -1.63
CA ALA A 6 -5.51 -10.32 -1.19
C ALA A 6 -4.32 -9.69 -1.93
N SER A 7 -4.47 -9.43 -3.24
CA SER A 7 -3.45 -8.75 -4.04
C SER A 7 -3.18 -7.32 -3.54
N TYR A 8 -4.21 -6.54 -3.19
CA TYR A 8 -4.00 -5.19 -2.65
C TYR A 8 -3.33 -5.19 -1.29
N ILE A 9 -3.69 -6.14 -0.41
CA ILE A 9 -3.04 -6.30 0.88
C ILE A 9 -1.57 -6.66 0.70
N LEU A 10 -1.25 -7.55 -0.25
CA LEU A 10 0.13 -7.89 -0.61
C LEU A 10 0.91 -6.66 -1.08
N VAL A 11 0.34 -5.84 -1.96
CA VAL A 11 0.98 -4.60 -2.45
C VAL A 11 1.27 -3.63 -1.29
N ILE A 12 0.32 -3.46 -0.37
CA ILE A 12 0.51 -2.62 0.81
C ILE A 12 1.61 -3.17 1.71
N VAL A 13 1.60 -4.48 1.98
CA VAL A 13 2.60 -5.14 2.84
C VAL A 13 4.00 -5.05 2.24
N VAL A 14 4.13 -5.26 0.92
CA VAL A 14 5.41 -5.15 0.21
C VAL A 14 5.91 -3.71 0.21
N GLY A 15 5.05 -2.72 -0.08
CA GLY A 15 5.41 -1.31 -0.01
C GLY A 15 5.85 -0.88 1.39
N LEU A 16 5.16 -1.36 2.42
CA LEU A 16 5.49 -1.07 3.82
C LEU A 16 6.81 -1.75 4.24
N LEU A 17 7.07 -2.97 3.79
CA LEU A 17 8.34 -3.67 4.04
C LEU A 17 9.52 -2.91 3.42
N ILE A 18 9.39 -2.47 2.17
CA ILE A 18 10.42 -1.67 1.49
C ILE A 18 10.66 -0.37 2.27
N ALA A 19 9.60 0.33 2.68
CA ALA A 19 9.72 1.55 3.48
C ALA A 19 10.43 1.30 4.82
N VAL A 20 10.09 0.24 5.55
CA VAL A 20 10.71 -0.07 6.86
C VAL A 20 12.18 -0.48 6.71
N VAL A 21 12.52 -1.31 5.74
CA VAL A 21 13.90 -1.77 5.50
C VAL A 21 14.81 -0.58 5.15
N VAL A 22 14.32 0.31 4.30
CA VAL A 22 15.07 1.50 3.90
C VAL A 22 15.17 2.51 5.05
N PHE A 23 14.11 2.69 5.82
CA PHE A 23 14.14 3.54 7.01
C PHE A 23 15.17 3.04 8.04
N LEU A 24 15.24 1.72 8.26
CA LEU A 24 16.27 1.12 9.12
C LEU A 24 17.68 1.43 8.61
N LYS A 25 17.92 1.30 7.30
CA LYS A 25 19.21 1.63 6.67
C LYS A 25 19.61 3.09 6.88
N LEU A 26 18.67 4.02 6.75
CA LEU A 26 18.89 5.46 6.98
C LEU A 26 19.24 5.74 8.46
N VAL A 27 18.55 5.10 9.41
CA VAL A 27 18.78 5.29 10.85
C VAL A 27 20.10 4.66 11.32
N PHE A 28 20.51 3.53 10.73
CA PHE A 28 21.77 2.84 11.07
C PHE A 28 23.00 3.32 10.29
N GLY A 29 22.88 4.40 9.49
CA GLY A 29 24.03 5.10 8.90
C GLY A 29 24.62 4.49 7.63
N PHE A 30 23.82 3.79 6.82
CA PHE A 30 24.27 3.36 5.48
C PHE A 30 24.18 4.50 4.46
N ASN A 31 25.21 4.63 3.61
CA ASN A 31 25.40 5.74 2.66
C ASN A 31 24.14 6.10 1.86
N ILE A 32 23.81 7.39 1.89
CA ILE A 32 22.61 8.00 1.32
C ILE A 32 22.88 8.42 -0.12
N ASP A 33 22.51 7.57 -1.08
CA ASP A 33 22.43 7.98 -2.49
C ASP A 33 21.13 7.47 -3.14
N SER A 34 20.89 6.15 -3.12
CA SER A 34 19.71 5.54 -3.74
C SER A 34 18.60 5.16 -2.74
N ASP A 35 18.94 4.99 -1.46
CA ASP A 35 18.03 4.44 -0.45
C ASP A 35 16.78 5.35 -0.24
N TRP A 36 16.92 6.68 -0.21
CA TRP A 36 15.77 7.60 -0.05
C TRP A 36 14.72 7.48 -1.17
N PHE A 37 15.15 7.19 -2.41
CA PHE A 37 14.23 6.96 -3.53
C PHE A 37 13.39 5.70 -3.30
N TRP A 38 14.02 4.61 -2.84
CA TRP A 38 13.33 3.36 -2.53
C TRP A 38 12.36 3.49 -1.35
N PHE A 39 12.67 4.33 -0.36
CA PHE A 39 11.75 4.67 0.73
C PHE A 39 10.47 5.31 0.18
N LEU A 40 10.62 6.38 -0.61
CA LEU A 40 9.49 7.10 -1.20
C LEU A 40 8.68 6.22 -2.16
N ALA A 41 9.35 5.36 -2.94
CA ALA A 41 8.69 4.41 -3.81
C ALA A 41 7.85 3.40 -3.02
N GLY A 42 8.39 2.81 -1.96
CA GLY A 42 7.65 1.90 -1.08
C GLY A 42 6.45 2.58 -0.40
N LEU A 43 6.62 3.82 0.05
CA LEU A 43 5.57 4.62 0.67
C LEU A 43 4.47 4.99 -0.34
N GLY A 44 4.84 5.36 -1.57
CA GLY A 44 3.90 5.63 -2.66
C GLY A 44 3.05 4.40 -3.00
N VAL A 45 3.68 3.23 -3.14
CA VAL A 45 2.99 1.95 -3.40
C VAL A 45 2.04 1.59 -2.26
N ALA A 46 2.44 1.80 -1.00
CA ALA A 46 1.58 1.58 0.15
C ALA A 46 0.35 2.51 0.14
N VAL A 47 0.55 3.80 -0.17
CA VAL A 47 -0.53 4.79 -0.26
C VAL A 47 -1.51 4.46 -1.40
N GLU A 48 -1.01 4.09 -2.59
CA GLU A 48 -1.86 3.67 -3.71
C GLU A 48 -2.69 2.43 -3.37
N GLY A 49 -2.08 1.45 -2.71
CA GLY A 49 -2.78 0.27 -2.22
C GLY A 49 -3.91 0.62 -1.25
N VAL A 50 -3.66 1.54 -0.30
CA VAL A 50 -4.65 2.00 0.67
C VAL A 50 -5.81 2.75 -0.01
N ILE A 51 -5.52 3.66 -0.94
CA ILE A 51 -6.53 4.43 -1.68
C ILE A 51 -7.42 3.47 -2.49
N SER A 52 -6.83 2.48 -3.15
CA SER A 52 -7.56 1.47 -3.91
C SER A 52 -8.50 0.67 -3.01
N LEU A 53 -8.03 0.22 -1.85
CA LEU A 53 -8.86 -0.49 -0.87
C LEU A 53 -10.01 0.38 -0.34
N GLN A 54 -9.77 1.66 -0.09
CA GLN A 54 -10.83 2.59 0.35
C GLN A 54 -11.88 2.79 -0.75
N LYS A 55 -11.47 3.00 -2.00
CA LYS A 55 -12.39 3.08 -3.15
C LYS A 55 -13.21 1.80 -3.30
N GLN A 56 -12.61 0.62 -3.18
CA GLN A 56 -13.34 -0.64 -3.24
C GLN A 56 -14.34 -0.83 -2.09
N LYS A 57 -13.96 -0.45 -0.86
CA LYS A 57 -14.89 -0.46 0.28
C LYS A 57 -16.07 0.49 0.05
N MET A 58 -15.83 1.67 -0.49
CA MET A 58 -16.87 2.66 -0.80
C MET A 58 -17.81 2.17 -1.90
N PHE A 59 -17.27 1.60 -2.98
CA PHE A 59 -18.05 0.98 -4.05
C PHE A 59 -18.89 -0.18 -3.52
N LYS A 60 -18.31 -1.10 -2.75
CA LYS A 60 -19.04 -2.20 -2.12
C LYS A 60 -20.16 -1.69 -1.22
N LYS A 61 -19.95 -0.62 -0.44
CA LYS A 61 -21.01 0.01 0.39
C LYS A 61 -22.13 0.59 -0.47
N LYS A 62 -21.80 1.35 -1.53
CA LYS A 62 -22.79 2.01 -2.40
C LYS A 62 -23.62 1.01 -3.21
N PHE A 63 -23.00 -0.01 -3.79
CA PHE A 63 -23.71 -1.02 -4.60
C PHE A 63 -24.44 -2.09 -3.79
N LYS A 64 -24.05 -2.33 -2.53
CA LYS A 64 -24.82 -3.20 -1.62
C LYS A 64 -26.16 -2.60 -1.22
N VAL A 65 -26.29 -1.26 -1.26
CA VAL A 65 -27.57 -0.56 -1.01
C VAL A 65 -28.53 -0.72 -2.20
N ILE A 66 -28.03 -0.66 -3.43
CA ILE A 66 -28.86 -0.75 -4.65
C ILE A 66 -29.47 -2.15 -4.82
N ARG A 67 -28.78 -3.22 -4.41
CA ARG A 67 -29.30 -4.60 -4.51
C ARG A 67 -30.38 -4.95 -3.47
N ARG A 68 -30.60 -4.09 -2.46
CA ARG A 68 -31.61 -4.32 -1.41
C ARG A 68 -32.98 -3.69 -1.72
N VAL A 69 -33.10 -2.98 -2.85
CA VAL A 69 -34.38 -2.45 -3.36
C VAL A 69 -34.97 -3.43 -4.34
#